data_AF-A0AAV3YYC5-F1
#
_entry.id   AF-A0AAV3YYC5-F1
#
_cell.length_a   1.000
_cell.length_b   1.000
_cell.length_c   1.000
_cell.angle_alpha   90.00
_cell.angle_beta   90.00
_cell.angle_gamma   90.00
#
_symmetry.space_group_name_H-M   'P 1'
#
loop_
_entity.id
_entity.type
_entity.pdbx_description
1 polymer ?
#
loop_
_entity_poly.entity_id
_entity_poly.type
_entity_poly.pdbx_seq_one_letter_code
_entity_poly.pdbx_strand_id
1 'polypeptide(L)'
;MNALLNTTVSNTATPIKEWSKLEVRTVVRFLFSKGTKPSEIHKQIAETYGEGAMSRSRVYQWCTWFGEGRTSLGDEPKSGRPKTSTNENTTRVDELIRCDRTMKIREIALKLEIPKKRSKSSVCFTINVLRLLSAAAVDRVDLEEERYGKPRPPEHCDIAF
;
A
#
# COMPACT_ATOMS: atom_id res chain seq x y z
N MET A 1 13.57 -55.72 -43.44
CA MET A 1 14.15 -54.43 -43.02
C MET A 1 12.99 -53.60 -42.44
N ASN A 2 12.76 -53.66 -41.13
CA ASN A 2 11.65 -52.94 -40.49
C ASN A 2 12.24 -51.83 -39.62
N ALA A 3 12.19 -50.59 -40.11
CA ALA A 3 12.51 -49.42 -39.32
C ALA A 3 11.30 -49.08 -38.46
N LEU A 4 11.44 -49.24 -37.14
CA LEU A 4 10.49 -48.72 -36.16
C LEU A 4 10.62 -47.19 -36.18
N LEU A 5 9.59 -46.50 -36.68
CA LEU A 5 9.44 -45.06 -36.50
C LEU A 5 9.15 -44.80 -35.03
N ASN A 6 10.17 -44.35 -34.30
CA ASN A 6 10.01 -43.82 -32.95
C ASN A 6 9.15 -42.56 -33.04
N THR A 7 7.88 -42.68 -32.70
CA THR A 7 6.96 -41.56 -32.57
C THR A 7 7.24 -40.82 -31.27
N THR A 8 8.10 -39.81 -31.36
CA THR A 8 8.26 -38.79 -30.33
C THR A 8 6.94 -38.03 -30.24
N VAL A 9 6.06 -38.43 -29.33
CA VAL A 9 4.96 -37.57 -28.90
C VAL A 9 5.61 -36.45 -28.09
N SER A 10 5.95 -35.36 -28.77
CA SER A 10 6.25 -34.09 -28.12
C SER A 10 4.96 -33.64 -27.43
N ASN A 11 4.82 -34.03 -26.18
CA ASN A 11 3.69 -33.71 -25.32
C ASN A 11 3.83 -32.24 -24.89
N THR A 12 3.60 -31.30 -25.81
CA THR A 12 3.53 -29.88 -25.46
C THR A 12 2.11 -29.60 -24.97
N ALA A 13 1.88 -29.84 -23.68
CA ALA A 13 0.67 -29.39 -23.02
C ALA A 13 0.53 -27.88 -23.27
N THR A 14 -0.59 -27.47 -23.86
CA THR A 14 -0.91 -26.06 -24.04
C THR A 14 -0.98 -25.41 -22.65
N PRO A 15 -0.28 -24.26 -22.44
CA PRO A 15 -0.34 -23.57 -21.16
C PRO A 15 -1.78 -23.20 -20.81
N ILE A 16 -2.18 -23.47 -19.57
CA ILE A 16 -3.49 -23.09 -19.03
C ILE A 16 -3.61 -21.56 -19.16
N LYS A 17 -4.60 -21.10 -19.95
CA LYS A 17 -4.74 -19.69 -20.37
C LYS A 17 -5.19 -18.75 -19.25
N GLU A 18 -5.87 -19.28 -18.24
CA GLU A 18 -6.37 -18.53 -17.08
C GLU A 18 -6.00 -19.26 -15.79
N TRP A 19 -5.28 -18.57 -14.90
CA TRP A 19 -4.86 -19.11 -13.61
C TRP A 19 -4.91 -18.01 -12.55
N SER A 20 -5.15 -18.41 -11.30
CA SER A 20 -5.10 -17.48 -10.17
C SER A 20 -3.75 -17.53 -9.47
N LYS A 21 -3.32 -16.41 -8.87
CA LYS A 21 -2.08 -16.38 -8.06
C LYS A 21 -2.11 -17.41 -6.92
N LEU A 22 -3.30 -17.65 -6.36
CA LEU A 22 -3.49 -18.60 -5.25
C LEU A 22 -3.29 -20.05 -5.72
N GLU A 23 -3.81 -20.38 -6.89
CA GLU A 23 -3.66 -21.69 -7.52
C GLU A 23 -2.18 -22.01 -7.77
N VAL A 24 -1.45 -21.13 -8.44
CA VAL A 24 -0.02 -21.34 -8.73
C VAL A 24 0.78 -21.50 -7.42
N ARG A 25 0.49 -20.71 -6.39
CA ARG A 25 1.13 -20.85 -5.05
C ARG A 25 0.81 -22.19 -4.39
N THR A 26 -0.40 -22.71 -4.60
CA THR A 26 -0.83 -24.01 -4.06
C THR A 26 -0.03 -25.14 -4.72
N VAL A 27 0.16 -25.06 -6.04
CA VAL A 27 1.01 -26.01 -6.78
C VAL A 27 2.47 -25.92 -6.32
N VAL A 28 3.01 -24.71 -6.13
CA VAL A 28 4.36 -24.53 -5.57
C VAL A 28 4.48 -25.19 -4.19
N ARG A 29 3.50 -24.99 -3.29
CA ARG A 29 3.50 -25.64 -1.96
C ARG A 29 3.49 -27.16 -2.07
N PHE A 30 2.64 -27.70 -2.94
CA PHE A 30 2.54 -29.13 -3.18
C PHE A 30 3.87 -29.72 -3.69
N LEU A 31 4.46 -29.12 -4.73
CA LEU A 31 5.72 -29.58 -5.31
C LEU A 31 6.90 -29.44 -4.34
N PHE A 32 6.94 -28.34 -3.56
CA PHE A 32 7.94 -28.17 -2.51
C PHE A 32 7.82 -29.25 -1.43
N SER A 33 6.59 -29.57 -1.02
CA SER A 33 6.33 -30.63 -0.02
C SER A 33 6.71 -32.02 -0.55
N LYS A 34 6.70 -32.23 -1.87
CA LYS A 34 7.23 -33.45 -2.51
C LYS A 34 8.75 -33.51 -2.59
N GLY A 35 9.46 -32.47 -2.17
CA GLY A 35 10.92 -32.39 -2.23
C GLY A 35 11.48 -31.93 -3.59
N THR A 36 10.64 -31.38 -4.47
CA THR A 36 11.10 -30.86 -5.76
C THR A 36 11.96 -29.61 -5.55
N LYS A 37 13.10 -29.52 -6.25
CA LYS A 37 14.00 -28.35 -6.17
C LYS A 37 13.32 -27.11 -6.78
N PRO A 38 13.52 -25.90 -6.23
CA PRO A 38 12.88 -24.68 -6.72
C PRO A 38 13.10 -24.38 -8.22
N SER A 39 14.25 -24.77 -8.77
CA SER A 39 14.53 -24.64 -10.21
C SER A 39 13.59 -25.48 -11.07
N GLU A 40 13.30 -26.70 -10.64
CA GLU A 40 12.43 -27.64 -11.35
C GLU A 40 10.96 -27.25 -11.17
N ILE A 41 10.59 -26.73 -9.99
CA ILE A 41 9.27 -26.14 -9.76
C ILE A 41 9.01 -25.01 -10.76
N HIS A 42 9.96 -24.09 -10.96
CA HIS A 42 9.78 -23.00 -11.93
C HIS A 42 9.54 -23.53 -13.34
N LYS A 43 10.30 -24.54 -13.76
CA LYS A 43 10.15 -25.15 -15.08
C LYS A 43 8.74 -25.73 -15.28
N GLN A 44 8.25 -26.51 -14.30
CA GLN A 44 6.92 -27.10 -14.36
C GLN A 44 5.80 -26.06 -14.34
N ILE A 45 5.97 -24.98 -13.56
CA ILE A 45 5.02 -23.86 -13.56
C ILE A 45 5.00 -23.16 -14.93
N ALA A 46 6.17 -22.89 -15.53
CA ALA A 46 6.26 -22.26 -16.84
C ALA A 46 5.67 -23.14 -17.96
N GLU A 47 5.88 -24.45 -17.90
CA GLU A 47 5.30 -25.42 -18.84
C GLU A 47 3.77 -25.51 -18.71
N THR A 48 3.25 -25.50 -17.48
CA THR A 48 1.82 -25.73 -17.22
C THR A 48 0.98 -24.45 -17.34
N TYR A 49 1.49 -23.32 -16.84
CA TYR A 49 0.77 -22.05 -16.70
C TYR A 49 1.32 -20.92 -17.59
N GLY A 50 2.45 -21.17 -18.26
CA GLY A 50 3.17 -20.19 -19.07
C GLY A 50 4.24 -19.41 -18.28
N GLU A 51 5.21 -18.85 -19.00
CA GLU A 51 6.36 -18.10 -18.44
C GLU A 51 5.93 -16.91 -17.55
N GLY A 52 4.74 -16.36 -17.80
CA GLY A 52 4.18 -15.24 -17.03
C GLY A 52 3.54 -15.63 -15.68
N ALA A 53 3.45 -16.92 -15.36
CA ALA A 53 2.72 -17.39 -14.19
C ALA A 53 3.34 -16.98 -12.85
N MET A 54 4.63 -17.25 -12.70
CA MET A 54 5.38 -16.88 -11.52
C MET A 54 6.87 -16.80 -11.87
N SER A 55 7.49 -15.65 -11.59
CA SER A 55 8.92 -15.49 -11.84
C SER A 55 9.75 -16.43 -10.96
N ARG A 56 10.93 -16.82 -11.47
CA ARG A 56 11.91 -17.63 -10.74
C ARG A 56 12.17 -17.13 -9.32
N SER A 57 12.42 -15.83 -9.14
CA SER A 57 12.67 -15.25 -7.80
C SER A 57 11.50 -15.45 -6.85
N ARG A 58 10.26 -15.38 -7.36
CA ARG A 58 9.05 -15.55 -6.55
C ARG A 58 8.85 -17.01 -6.16
N VAL A 59 9.15 -17.97 -7.04
CA VAL A 59 9.16 -19.41 -6.70
C VAL A 59 10.12 -19.68 -5.55
N TYR A 60 11.34 -19.16 -5.62
CA TYR A 60 12.35 -19.33 -4.57
C TYR A 60 11.87 -18.75 -3.23
N GLN A 61 11.32 -17.53 -3.26
CA GLN A 61 10.77 -16.90 -2.06
C GLN A 61 9.65 -17.72 -1.41
N TRP A 62 8.73 -18.29 -2.22
CA TRP A 62 7.69 -19.18 -1.70
C TRP A 62 8.26 -20.46 -1.09
N CYS A 63 9.27 -21.07 -1.71
CA CYS A 63 9.93 -22.24 -1.15
C CYS A 63 10.61 -21.92 0.19
N THR A 64 11.26 -20.76 0.30
CA THR A 64 11.83 -20.28 1.58
C THR A 64 10.75 -20.15 2.64
N TRP A 65 9.66 -19.45 2.34
CA TRP A 65 8.55 -19.28 3.30
C TRP A 65 7.93 -20.61 3.73
N PHE A 66 7.77 -21.56 2.82
CA PHE A 66 7.26 -22.89 3.17
C PHE A 66 8.26 -23.67 4.04
N GLY A 67 9.57 -23.52 3.79
CA GLY A 67 10.62 -24.06 4.66
C GLY A 67 10.64 -23.43 6.07
N GLU A 68 10.24 -22.16 6.18
CA GLU A 68 10.05 -21.44 7.45
C GLU A 68 8.73 -21.79 8.16
N GLY A 69 7.91 -22.68 7.59
CA GLY A 69 6.66 -23.14 8.20
C GLY A 69 5.43 -22.28 7.91
N ARG A 70 5.50 -21.34 6.96
CA ARG A 70 4.34 -20.52 6.54
C ARG A 70 3.26 -21.40 5.92
N THR A 71 2.02 -21.29 6.40
CA THR A 71 0.86 -22.02 5.85
C THR A 71 -0.07 -21.16 4.99
N SER A 72 0.03 -19.83 5.11
CA SER A 72 -0.80 -18.88 4.37
C SER A 72 -0.36 -18.75 2.91
N LEU A 73 -1.31 -18.93 1.98
CA LEU A 73 -1.07 -18.79 0.53
C LEU A 73 -1.49 -17.40 -0.01
N GLY A 74 -2.29 -16.67 0.77
CA GLY A 74 -2.67 -15.29 0.47
C GLY A 74 -1.51 -14.32 0.64
N ASP A 75 -1.65 -13.14 0.03
CA ASP A 75 -0.82 -12.01 0.41
C ASP A 75 -1.18 -11.60 1.84
N GLU A 76 -0.18 -11.40 2.69
CA GLU A 76 -0.42 -10.80 4.00
C GLU A 76 -0.97 -9.39 3.81
N PRO A 77 -1.83 -8.92 4.73
CA PRO A 77 -2.26 -7.53 4.71
C PRO A 77 -1.01 -6.66 4.69
N LYS A 78 -0.81 -5.95 3.59
CA LYS A 78 0.30 -5.01 3.47
C LYS A 78 0.12 -4.04 4.63
N SER A 79 1.09 -3.98 5.53
CA SER A 79 1.23 -2.83 6.41
C SER A 79 1.38 -1.64 5.48
N GLY A 80 0.27 -0.93 5.25
CA GLY A 80 0.30 0.31 4.51
C GLY A 80 1.22 1.29 5.23
N ARG A 81 1.55 2.41 4.58
CA ARG A 81 2.18 3.52 5.28
C ARG A 81 1.35 3.80 6.54
N PRO A 82 1.93 3.71 7.76
CA PRO A 82 1.17 3.99 8.97
C PRO A 82 0.55 5.38 8.80
N LYS A 83 -0.76 5.48 9.01
CA LYS A 83 -1.42 6.77 9.15
C LYS A 83 -0.89 7.37 10.44
N THR A 84 0.25 8.07 10.36
CA THR A 84 0.90 8.74 11.49
C THR A 84 0.09 9.94 12.00
N SER A 85 -1.02 10.25 11.34
CA SER A 85 -2.03 11.21 11.78
C SER A 85 -3.12 10.48 12.55
N THR A 86 -3.06 10.52 13.88
CA THR A 86 -4.22 10.28 14.74
C THR A 86 -5.29 11.34 14.46
N ASN A 87 -6.59 11.00 14.56
CA ASN A 87 -7.70 11.94 14.36
C ASN A 87 -7.57 13.21 15.22
N GLU A 88 -7.01 13.08 16.41
CA GLU A 88 -6.72 14.19 17.33
C GLU A 88 -5.70 15.19 16.74
N ASN A 89 -4.63 14.68 16.12
CA ASN A 89 -3.62 15.53 15.48
C ASN A 89 -4.19 16.21 14.23
N THR A 90 -5.15 15.60 13.52
CA THR A 90 -5.79 16.26 12.38
C THR A 90 -6.67 17.44 12.81
N THR A 91 -7.43 17.30 13.90
CA THR A 91 -8.27 18.38 14.44
C THR A 91 -7.43 19.55 14.91
N ARG A 92 -6.37 19.29 15.70
CA ARG A 92 -5.48 20.35 16.18
C ARG A 92 -4.73 21.07 15.04
N VAL A 93 -4.34 20.37 13.97
CA VAL A 93 -3.76 21.02 12.79
C VAL A 93 -4.78 21.96 12.12
N ASP A 94 -6.04 21.54 12.01
CA ASP A 94 -7.10 22.37 11.42
C ASP A 94 -7.35 23.63 12.26
N GLU A 95 -7.45 23.49 13.59
CA GLU A 95 -7.56 24.63 14.52
C GLU A 95 -6.39 25.61 14.39
N LEU A 96 -5.15 25.11 14.34
CA LEU A 96 -3.96 25.96 14.17
C LEU A 96 -3.94 26.71 12.84
N ILE A 97 -4.36 26.07 11.74
CA ILE A 97 -4.45 26.72 10.43
C ILE A 97 -5.57 27.76 10.40
N ARG A 98 -6.70 27.51 11.09
CA ARG A 98 -7.80 28.47 11.22
C ARG A 98 -7.40 29.67 12.08
N CYS A 99 -6.62 29.47 13.15
CA CYS A 99 -6.05 30.55 13.96
C CYS A 99 -5.03 31.38 13.15
N ASP A 100 -4.16 30.75 12.35
CA ASP A 100 -3.18 31.45 11.51
C ASP A 100 -2.84 30.67 10.24
N ARG A 101 -3.37 31.13 9.11
CA ARG A 101 -3.15 30.50 7.79
C ARG A 101 -1.70 30.65 7.29
N THR A 102 -0.93 31.57 7.85
CA THR A 102 0.47 31.85 7.45
C THR A 102 1.50 30.99 8.19
N MET A 103 1.07 30.26 9.22
CA MET A 103 1.93 29.44 10.07
C MET A 103 2.69 28.38 9.26
N LYS A 104 3.98 28.24 9.54
CA LYS A 104 4.86 27.29 8.83
C LYS A 104 4.68 25.88 9.38
N ILE A 105 4.88 24.88 8.52
CA ILE A 105 4.81 23.45 8.87
C ILE A 105 5.69 23.10 10.08
N ARG A 106 6.85 23.76 10.22
CA ARG A 106 7.77 23.56 11.36
C ARG A 106 7.19 24.08 12.68
N GLU A 107 6.48 25.19 12.65
CA GLU A 107 5.84 25.79 13.83
C GLU A 107 4.65 24.95 14.28
N ILE A 108 3.82 24.48 13.34
CA ILE A 108 2.71 23.57 13.62
C ILE A 108 3.23 22.26 14.22
N ALA A 109 4.32 21.70 13.68
CA ALA A 109 4.92 20.49 14.24
C ALA A 109 5.50 20.68 15.65
N LEU A 110 6.01 21.87 15.97
CA LEU A 110 6.47 22.20 17.32
C LEU A 110 5.30 22.32 18.30
N LYS A 111 4.21 23.00 17.89
CA LYS A 111 2.99 23.12 18.69
C LYS A 111 2.27 21.80 18.94
N LEU A 112 2.49 20.78 18.11
CA LEU A 112 1.90 19.45 18.29
C LEU A 112 2.86 18.44 18.91
N GLU A 113 4.03 18.91 19.37
CA GLU A 113 5.11 18.08 19.92
C GLU A 113 5.51 16.90 19.00
N ILE A 114 5.32 17.06 17.69
CA ILE A 114 5.59 16.00 16.71
C ILE A 114 7.11 15.96 16.46
N PRO A 115 7.77 14.80 16.69
CA PRO A 115 9.21 14.69 16.47
C PRO A 115 9.59 15.08 15.04
N LYS A 116 10.68 15.85 14.89
CA LYS A 116 11.18 16.36 13.58
C LYS A 116 11.36 15.27 12.50
N LYS A 117 11.59 14.01 12.92
CA LYS A 117 11.70 12.85 12.01
C LYS A 117 10.35 12.43 11.40
N ARG A 118 9.22 12.71 12.06
CA ARG A 118 7.85 12.37 11.62
C ARG A 118 7.10 13.56 10.99
N SER A 119 7.53 14.79 11.26
CA SER A 119 6.81 16.01 10.86
C SER A 119 6.74 16.25 9.35
N LYS A 120 7.84 16.04 8.61
CA LYS A 120 7.90 16.28 7.15
C LYS A 120 6.89 15.47 6.35
N SER A 121 6.58 14.26 6.81
CA SER A 121 5.75 13.29 6.11
C SER A 121 4.30 13.24 6.61
N SER A 122 4.06 13.53 7.89
CA SER A 122 2.73 13.44 8.50
C SER A 122 1.98 14.78 8.47
N VAL A 123 2.67 15.88 8.81
CA VAL A 123 2.06 17.21 8.93
C VAL A 123 1.92 17.89 7.57
N CYS A 124 2.86 17.63 6.65
CA CYS A 124 2.78 18.16 5.28
C CYS A 124 1.58 17.60 4.51
N PHE A 125 1.24 16.32 4.72
CA PHE A 125 0.06 15.71 4.09
C PHE A 125 -1.25 16.33 4.61
N THR A 126 -1.39 16.49 5.93
CA THR A 126 -2.59 17.08 6.54
C THR A 126 -2.74 18.56 6.21
N ILE A 127 -1.65 19.35 6.24
CA ILE A 127 -1.66 20.77 5.86
C ILE A 127 -2.00 20.96 4.38
N ASN A 128 -1.42 20.17 3.47
CA ASN A 128 -1.71 20.30 2.04
C ASN A 128 -3.19 19.97 1.74
N VAL A 129 -3.74 18.95 2.38
CA VAL A 129 -5.17 18.59 2.25
C VAL A 129 -6.07 19.69 2.83
N LEU A 130 -5.78 20.21 4.03
CA LEU A 130 -6.58 21.27 4.66
C LEU A 130 -6.48 22.60 3.90
N ARG A 131 -5.32 22.96 3.34
CA ARG A 131 -5.18 24.14 2.48
C ARG A 131 -6.03 24.03 1.22
N LEU A 132 -6.03 22.86 0.56
CA LEU A 132 -6.87 22.59 -0.61
C LEU A 132 -8.37 22.69 -0.27
N LEU A 133 -8.80 22.14 0.87
CA LEU A 133 -10.19 22.24 1.33
C LEU A 133 -10.58 23.67 1.72
N SER A 134 -9.68 24.43 2.36
CA SER A 134 -9.92 25.83 2.72
C SER A 134 -9.95 26.77 1.51
N ALA A 135 -9.25 26.43 0.42
CA ALA A 135 -9.33 27.16 -0.84
C ALA A 135 -10.67 26.86 -1.53
N ALA A 136 -11.11 25.59 -1.54
CA ALA A 136 -12.40 25.18 -2.08
C ALA A 136 -13.62 25.68 -1.27
N ALA A 137 -13.43 25.98 0.02
CA ALA A 137 -14.48 26.52 0.88
C ALA A 137 -14.74 28.03 0.68
N VAL A 138 -13.75 28.77 0.15
CA VAL A 138 -13.88 30.22 -0.08
C VAL A 138 -14.88 30.51 -1.21
N ASP A 139 -14.98 29.67 -2.24
CA ASP A 139 -15.93 29.87 -3.35
C ASP A 139 -17.41 29.66 -2.97
N ARG A 140 -17.71 29.11 -1.79
CA ARG A 140 -19.09 28.77 -1.39
C ARG A 140 -19.68 29.66 -0.29
N VAL A 141 -18.89 30.58 0.27
CA VAL A 141 -19.31 31.42 1.42
C VAL A 141 -19.73 32.84 1.00
N ASP A 142 -19.52 33.25 -0.25
CA ASP A 142 -19.77 34.62 -0.72
C ASP A 142 -21.24 35.03 -0.91
N LEU A 143 -22.24 34.20 -0.53
CA LEU A 143 -23.67 34.60 -0.62
C LEU A 143 -24.47 34.58 0.69
N GLU A 144 -23.91 34.13 1.82
CA GLU A 144 -24.66 34.11 3.10
C GLU A 144 -24.04 34.92 4.25
N GLU A 145 -22.91 35.61 4.02
CA GLU A 145 -22.16 36.27 5.10
C GLU A 145 -22.39 37.80 5.27
N GLU A 146 -23.45 38.38 4.69
CA GLU A 146 -23.74 39.81 4.86
C GLU A 146 -24.68 40.14 6.05
N ARG A 147 -25.20 39.14 6.79
CA ARG A 147 -26.26 39.36 7.81
C ARG A 147 -25.87 39.19 9.28
N TYR A 148 -24.67 38.73 9.63
CA TYR A 148 -24.23 38.68 11.03
C TYR A 148 -22.80 39.15 11.18
N GLY A 149 -22.61 40.29 11.84
CA GLY A 149 -21.30 40.86 12.13
C GLY A 149 -20.40 39.87 12.88
N LYS A 150 -19.25 39.53 12.30
CA LYS A 150 -18.29 38.61 12.90
C LYS A 150 -17.71 39.22 14.20
N PRO A 151 -17.72 38.49 15.33
CA PRO A 151 -16.94 38.88 16.48
C PRO A 151 -15.45 38.80 16.14
N ARG A 152 -14.68 39.76 16.66
CA ARG A 152 -13.23 39.85 16.52
C ARG A 152 -12.60 38.57 17.10
N PRO A 153 -11.69 37.89 16.37
CA PRO A 153 -11.05 36.68 16.89
C PRO A 153 -10.25 36.99 18.17
N PRO A 154 -10.19 36.07 19.15
CA PRO A 154 -9.46 36.29 20.40
C PRO A 154 -7.98 36.57 20.12
N GLU A 155 -7.43 37.59 20.79
CA GLU A 155 -6.05 38.03 20.56
C GLU A 155 -5.00 37.02 21.06
N HIS A 156 -5.40 35.94 21.71
CA HIS A 156 -4.55 34.80 22.05
C HIS A 156 -5.31 33.49 21.80
N CYS A 157 -4.71 32.60 21.00
CA CYS A 157 -5.21 31.25 20.75
C CYS A 157 -4.72 30.38 21.94
N ASP A 158 -5.46 30.40 23.06
CA ASP A 158 -5.20 29.61 24.27
C ASP A 158 -5.55 28.13 24.04
N ILE A 159 -4.70 27.44 23.28
CA ILE A 159 -4.74 25.99 23.21
C ILE A 159 -3.97 25.46 24.42
N ALA A 160 -4.69 25.21 25.52
CA ALA A 160 -4.14 24.47 26.65
C ALA A 160 -3.88 23.01 26.23
N PHE A 161 -2.67 22.53 26.51
CA PHE A 161 -2.20 21.17 26.25
C PHE A 161 -2.77 20.16 27.24
#